data_AF-A0A955TYN4-F1
#
_entry.id   AF-A0A955TYN4-F1
#
_cell.length_a   1.000
_cell.length_b   1.000
_cell.length_c   1.000
_cell.angle_alpha   90.00
_cell.angle_beta   90.00
_cell.angle_gamma   90.00
#
_symmetry.space_group_name_H-M   'P 1'
#
loop_
_entity.id
_entity.type
_entity.pdbx_description
1 polymer ?
#
loop_
_entity_poly.entity_id
_entity_poly.type
_entity_poly.pdbx_seq_one_letter_code
_entity_poly.pdbx_strand_id
1 'polypeptide(L)'
;MSLVFHYPDAASPTHTFRPSKPPRFPIGRTHDYPRQVTGQTAAGTRLVQDLGGTAQERFELAFDFLPLADRDQARAFFDVVKKSAQTFEFIDNEGTTHTVRWLNPFDFRQAAHGRYSGTIELIRE
;
A
#
# COMPACT_ATOMS: atom_id res chain seq x y z
N MET A 1 3.50 -11.35 -14.49
CA MET A 1 4.30 -11.55 -13.26
C MET A 1 3.37 -11.53 -12.06
N SER A 2 3.74 -12.17 -10.95
CA SER A 2 2.95 -12.18 -9.71
C SER A 2 3.51 -11.15 -8.74
N LEU A 3 2.63 -10.36 -8.14
CA LEU A 3 2.94 -9.41 -7.08
C LEU A 3 3.46 -10.12 -5.81
N VAL A 4 4.48 -9.54 -5.15
CA VAL A 4 5.13 -10.12 -3.96
C VAL A 4 5.49 -9.02 -2.96
N PHE A 5 5.40 -9.34 -1.68
CA PHE A 5 5.78 -8.49 -0.56
C PHE A 5 6.95 -9.12 0.19
N HIS A 6 8.01 -8.35 0.45
CA HIS A 6 9.22 -8.80 1.14
C HIS A 6 9.52 -7.88 2.32
N TYR A 7 9.67 -8.45 3.51
CA TYR A 7 10.12 -7.71 4.69
C TYR A 7 11.41 -8.33 5.26
N PRO A 8 12.45 -7.52 5.56
CA PRO A 8 12.53 -6.07 5.31
C PRO A 8 12.72 -5.74 3.82
N ASP A 9 13.45 -6.57 3.07
CA ASP A 9 13.78 -6.38 1.65
C ASP A 9 13.83 -7.72 0.90
N ALA A 10 13.88 -7.67 -0.43
CA ALA A 10 13.92 -8.84 -1.31
C ALA A 10 15.28 -9.57 -1.30
N ALA A 11 16.36 -8.91 -0.87
CA ALA A 11 17.69 -9.51 -0.80
C ALA A 11 17.87 -10.41 0.42
N SER A 12 17.12 -10.16 1.51
CA SER A 12 17.15 -10.93 2.75
C SER A 12 15.78 -10.95 3.45
N PRO A 13 14.74 -11.53 2.81
CA PRO A 13 13.40 -11.52 3.37
C PRO A 13 13.31 -12.44 4.59
N THR A 14 12.91 -11.86 5.72
CA THR A 14 12.50 -12.59 6.93
C THR A 14 11.06 -13.06 6.85
N HIS A 15 10.20 -12.28 6.19
CA HIS A 15 8.81 -12.60 5.94
C HIS A 15 8.46 -12.25 4.50
N THR A 16 7.66 -13.10 3.86
CA THR A 16 7.20 -12.90 2.49
C THR A 16 5.71 -13.19 2.42
N PHE A 17 4.98 -12.33 1.73
CA PHE A 17 3.59 -12.59 1.35
C PHE A 17 3.49 -12.61 -0.17
N ARG A 18 2.93 -13.69 -0.71
CA ARG A 18 2.70 -13.86 -2.14
C ARG A 18 1.27 -14.34 -2.36
N PRO A 19 0.33 -13.45 -2.72
CA PRO A 19 -1.05 -13.87 -2.97
C PRO A 19 -1.10 -14.82 -4.17
N SER A 20 -1.94 -15.84 -4.08
CA SER A 20 -2.18 -16.80 -5.17
C SER A 20 -2.88 -16.18 -6.38
N LYS A 21 -3.59 -15.06 -6.16
CA LYS A 21 -4.32 -14.30 -7.16
C LYS A 21 -3.92 -12.83 -7.10
N PRO A 22 -3.72 -12.16 -8.26
CA PRO A 22 -3.45 -10.73 -8.27
C PRO A 22 -4.64 -9.92 -7.72
N PRO A 23 -4.41 -8.70 -7.24
CA PRO A 23 -5.48 -7.78 -6.89
C PRO A 23 -6.33 -7.44 -8.12
N ARG A 24 -7.57 -7.05 -7.87
CA ARG A 24 -8.51 -6.56 -8.88
C ARG A 24 -7.92 -5.35 -9.59
N PHE A 25 -8.05 -5.34 -10.90
CA PHE A 25 -7.69 -4.21 -11.74
C PHE A 25 -8.88 -3.25 -11.88
N PRO A 26 -8.66 -1.92 -11.95
CA PRO A 26 -7.37 -1.22 -11.83
C PRO A 26 -6.84 -1.17 -10.40
N ILE A 27 -5.51 -1.21 -10.26
CA ILE A 27 -4.86 -0.83 -9.00
C ILE A 27 -5.02 0.69 -8.85
N GLY A 28 -5.60 1.14 -7.74
CA GLY A 28 -5.71 2.56 -7.45
C GLY A 28 -4.31 3.13 -7.21
N ARG A 29 -3.75 3.87 -8.17
CA ARG A 29 -2.51 4.64 -8.01
C ARG A 29 -2.88 6.11 -7.84
N THR A 30 -2.77 6.63 -6.63
CA THR A 30 -3.05 8.06 -6.36
C THR A 30 -1.74 8.77 -6.03
N HIS A 31 -1.48 9.88 -6.72
CA HIS A 31 -0.37 10.77 -6.41
C HIS A 31 -0.90 11.86 -5.48
N ASP A 32 -0.55 11.82 -4.20
CA ASP A 32 -0.83 12.91 -3.27
C ASP A 32 0.23 14.00 -3.50
N TYR A 33 -0.17 15.09 -4.15
CA TYR A 33 0.68 16.26 -4.34
C TYR A 33 0.82 17.04 -3.03
N PRO A 34 1.96 17.74 -2.81
CA PRO A 34 2.15 18.57 -1.63
C PRO A 34 0.99 19.56 -1.43
N ARG A 35 0.58 19.72 -0.18
CA ARG A 35 -0.48 20.66 0.20
C ARG A 35 -0.02 22.09 -0.09
N GLN A 36 -0.78 22.80 -0.91
CA GLN A 36 -0.59 24.23 -1.13
C GLN A 36 -1.41 25.02 -0.10
N VAL A 37 -0.75 25.93 0.63
CA VAL A 37 -1.46 26.94 1.40
C VAL A 37 -1.60 28.18 0.52
N THR A 38 -2.83 28.61 0.31
CA THR A 38 -3.11 29.86 -0.40
C THR A 38 -3.47 30.94 0.61
N GLY A 39 -2.62 31.94 0.72
CA GLY A 39 -2.90 33.18 1.44
C GLY A 39 -3.19 34.30 0.46
N GLN A 40 -3.96 35.30 0.88
CA GLN A 40 -4.19 36.53 0.12
C GLN A 40 -3.78 37.70 1.02
N THR A 41 -2.86 38.55 0.54
CA THR A 41 -2.48 39.75 1.29
C THR A 41 -3.58 40.80 1.18
N ALA A 42 -3.63 41.76 2.12
CA ALA A 42 -4.58 42.87 2.09
C ALA A 42 -4.48 43.76 0.82
N ALA A 43 -3.39 43.63 0.04
CA ALA A 43 -3.18 44.32 -1.23
C ALA A 43 -3.60 43.49 -2.46
N GLY A 44 -4.23 42.33 -2.28
CA GLY A 44 -4.74 41.48 -3.37
C GLY A 44 -3.73 40.51 -3.97
N THR A 45 -2.49 40.47 -3.48
CA THR A 45 -1.47 39.53 -3.95
C THR A 45 -1.74 38.14 -3.40
N ARG A 46 -1.91 37.15 -4.28
CA ARG A 46 -2.04 35.73 -3.92
C ARG A 46 -0.66 35.16 -3.60
N LEU A 47 -0.48 34.72 -2.36
CA LEU A 47 0.70 33.96 -1.93
C LEU A 47 0.35 32.47 -2.00
N VAL A 48 1.04 31.74 -2.88
CA VAL A 48 1.01 30.28 -2.91
C VAL A 48 2.27 29.81 -2.21
N GLN A 49 2.12 29.15 -1.07
CA GLN A 49 3.23 28.51 -0.38
C GLN A 49 3.07 27.00 -0.53
N ASP A 50 3.98 26.39 -1.28
CA ASP A 50 4.13 24.94 -1.31
C ASP A 50 4.68 24.50 0.06
N LEU A 51 3.88 23.77 0.84
CA LEU A 51 4.40 23.04 1.98
C LEU A 51 5.17 21.85 1.38
N GLY A 52 6.49 21.98 1.26
CA GLY A 52 7.39 21.06 0.55
C GLY A 52 7.37 19.61 1.06
N GLY A 53 6.31 18.88 0.74
CA GLY A 53 6.21 17.43 0.82
C GLY A 53 6.54 16.81 -0.54
N THR A 54 7.35 15.76 -0.53
CA THR A 54 7.51 14.88 -1.70
C THR A 54 6.14 14.32 -2.07
N ALA A 55 5.81 14.30 -3.36
CA ALA A 55 4.58 13.67 -3.82
C ALA A 55 4.57 12.20 -3.37
N GLN A 56 3.57 11.81 -2.57
CA GLN A 56 3.50 10.44 -2.04
C GLN A 56 2.63 9.60 -2.97
N GLU A 57 3.18 8.48 -3.44
CA GLU A 57 2.47 7.52 -4.29
C GLU A 57 1.73 6.52 -3.40
N ARG A 58 0.42 6.38 -3.60
CA ARG A 58 -0.42 5.44 -2.85
C ARG A 58 -0.90 4.33 -3.76
N PHE A 59 -0.83 3.10 -3.28
CA PHE A 59 -1.33 1.91 -3.97
C PHE A 59 -2.50 1.31 -3.20
N GLU A 60 -3.65 1.22 -3.85
CA GLU A 60 -4.83 0.53 -3.34
C GLU A 60 -4.99 -0.81 -4.05
N LEU A 61 -4.77 -1.89 -3.30
CA LEU A 61 -4.82 -3.26 -3.79
C LEU A 61 -6.06 -3.96 -3.24
N ALA A 62 -7.11 -4.06 -4.05
CA ALA A 62 -8.31 -4.80 -3.70
C ALA A 62 -8.15 -6.28 -4.07
N PHE A 63 -8.38 -7.20 -3.13
CA PHE A 63 -8.29 -8.63 -3.37
C PHE A 63 -9.67 -9.29 -3.27
N ASP A 64 -10.01 -10.11 -4.26
CA ASP A 64 -11.30 -10.79 -4.34
C ASP A 64 -11.17 -12.31 -4.32
N PHE A 65 -11.87 -12.95 -3.38
CA PHE A 65 -12.00 -14.40 -3.24
C PHE A 65 -10.67 -15.15 -3.02
N LEU A 66 -9.78 -14.59 -2.21
CA LEU A 66 -8.56 -15.27 -1.77
C LEU A 66 -8.89 -16.50 -0.91
N PRO A 67 -8.12 -17.60 -1.01
CA PRO A 67 -8.25 -18.73 -0.10
C PRO A 67 -7.86 -18.34 1.34
N LEU A 68 -8.31 -19.13 2.32
CA LEU A 68 -7.97 -18.93 3.73
C LEU A 68 -6.44 -18.86 3.97
N ALA A 69 -5.67 -19.70 3.28
CA ALA A 69 -4.21 -19.70 3.37
C ALA A 69 -3.59 -18.34 3.03
N ASP A 70 -4.05 -17.69 1.96
CA ASP A 70 -3.55 -16.37 1.55
C ASP A 70 -3.95 -15.30 2.57
N ARG A 71 -5.17 -15.37 3.10
CA ARG A 71 -5.63 -14.45 4.15
C ARG A 71 -4.78 -14.59 5.41
N ASP A 72 -4.45 -15.82 5.81
CA ASP A 72 -3.65 -16.08 7.00
C ASP A 72 -2.19 -15.67 6.81
N GLN A 73 -1.62 -15.86 5.61
CA GLN A 73 -0.31 -15.33 5.25
C GLN A 73 -0.30 -13.79 5.25
N ALA A 74 -1.31 -13.16 4.64
CA ALA A 74 -1.46 -11.71 4.66
C ALA A 74 -1.56 -11.19 6.09
N ARG A 75 -2.28 -11.91 6.97
CA ARG A 75 -2.41 -11.55 8.38
C ARG A 75 -1.08 -11.66 9.12
N ALA A 76 -0.35 -12.75 8.92
CA ALA A 76 0.97 -12.94 9.52
C ALA A 76 1.95 -11.84 9.07
N PHE A 77 1.95 -11.50 7.78
CA PHE A 77 2.76 -10.40 7.24
C PHE A 77 2.35 -9.06 7.85
N PHE A 78 1.04 -8.74 7.88
CA PHE A 78 0.51 -7.53 8.50
C PHE A 78 0.92 -7.40 9.97
N ASP A 79 0.82 -8.48 10.75
CA ASP A 79 1.19 -8.47 12.16
C ASP A 79 2.70 -8.25 12.38
N VAL A 80 3.55 -8.55 11.39
CA VAL A 80 4.99 -8.22 11.41
C VAL A 80 5.20 -6.74 11.11
N VAL A 81 4.69 -6.24 9.98
CA VAL A 81 4.94 -4.85 9.54
C VAL A 81 4.20 -3.81 10.40
N LYS A 82 3.02 -4.15 10.94
CA LYS A 82 2.29 -3.28 11.88
C LYS A 82 3.03 -3.16 13.20
N LYS A 83 3.60 -4.25 13.72
CA LYS A 83 4.35 -4.22 14.98
C LYS A 83 5.63 -3.41 14.86
N SER A 84 6.23 -3.35 13.66
CA SER A 84 7.46 -2.60 13.44
C SER A 84 7.24 -1.16 12.96
N ALA A 85 6.06 -0.79 12.47
CA ALA A 85 5.81 0.49 11.78
C ALA A 85 6.82 0.77 10.64
N GLN A 86 7.48 -0.28 10.14
CA GLN A 86 8.58 -0.21 9.19
C GLN A 86 8.10 -0.30 7.75
N THR A 87 8.97 0.16 6.87
CA THR A 87 8.84 -0.02 5.43
C THR A 87 9.20 -1.45 5.03
N PHE A 88 8.71 -1.86 3.88
CA PHE A 88 9.01 -3.14 3.25
C PHE A 88 9.03 -2.98 1.73
N GLU A 89 9.58 -3.97 1.04
CA GLU A 89 9.60 -3.99 -0.42
C GLU A 89 8.35 -4.65 -1.00
N PHE A 90 7.76 -3.97 -1.96
CA PHE A 90 6.60 -4.40 -2.70
C PHE A 90 6.96 -4.48 -4.19
N ILE A 91 6.88 -5.67 -4.77
CA ILE A 91 7.09 -5.87 -6.20
C ILE A 91 5.72 -5.92 -6.86
N ASP A 92 5.46 -4.96 -7.75
CA ASP A 92 4.17 -4.87 -8.44
C ASP A 92 4.04 -5.89 -9.60
N ASN A 93 2.88 -5.87 -10.27
CA ASN A 93 2.60 -6.77 -11.39
C ASN A 93 3.49 -6.52 -12.63
N GLU A 94 4.09 -5.32 -12.71
CA GLU A 94 5.00 -4.89 -13.78
C GLU A 94 6.46 -5.29 -13.47
N GLY A 95 6.73 -5.78 -12.25
CA GLY A 95 8.05 -6.16 -11.78
C GLY A 95 8.84 -5.00 -11.17
N THR A 96 8.19 -3.87 -10.89
CA THR A 96 8.82 -2.72 -10.25
C THR A 96 8.83 -2.91 -8.74
N THR A 97 10.00 -2.73 -8.12
CA THR A 97 10.14 -2.74 -6.66
C THR A 97 9.88 -1.35 -6.08
N HIS A 98 9.02 -1.29 -5.08
CA HIS A 98 8.66 -0.09 -4.34
C HIS A 98 8.95 -0.31 -2.86
N THR A 99 9.60 0.66 -2.21
CA THR A 99 9.67 0.70 -0.75
C THR A 99 8.42 1.36 -0.22
N VAL A 100 7.60 0.62 0.52
CA VAL A 100 6.27 1.05 0.92
C VAL A 100 5.99 0.76 2.39
N ARG A 101 4.93 1.37 2.92
CA ARG A 101 4.36 1.09 4.24
C ARG A 101 2.88 0.78 4.13
N TRP A 102 2.41 -0.16 4.96
CA TRP A 102 1.00 -0.54 5.06
C TRP A 102 0.22 0.51 5.87
N LEU A 103 -0.89 1.03 5.32
CA LEU A 103 -1.67 2.12 5.92
C LEU A 103 -2.99 1.71 6.57
N ASN A 104 -3.78 0.85 5.92
CA ASN A 104 -5.11 0.50 6.39
C ASN A 104 -5.06 -0.61 7.46
N PRO A 105 -6.08 -0.72 8.35
CA PRO A 105 -6.20 -1.88 9.21
C PRO A 105 -6.45 -3.15 8.39
N PHE A 106 -6.02 -4.30 8.92
CA PHE A 106 -6.32 -5.58 8.29
C PHE A 106 -7.83 -5.83 8.21
N ASP A 107 -8.38 -5.86 7.00
CA ASP A 107 -9.82 -5.80 6.73
C ASP A 107 -10.36 -7.00 5.92
N PHE A 108 -9.59 -8.07 5.74
CA PHE A 108 -10.02 -9.26 4.99
C PHE A 108 -11.25 -9.92 5.64
N ARG A 109 -12.39 -9.88 4.94
CA ARG A 109 -13.69 -10.44 5.34
C ARG A 109 -14.04 -11.66 4.50
N GLN A 110 -14.79 -12.58 5.10
CA GLN A 110 -15.28 -13.74 4.38
C GLN A 110 -16.34 -13.33 3.34
N ALA A 111 -16.06 -13.57 2.06
CA ALA A 111 -16.98 -13.29 0.95
C ALA A 111 -17.79 -14.54 0.55
N ALA A 112 -17.20 -15.73 0.69
CA ALA A 112 -17.87 -17.02 0.52
C ALA A 112 -17.21 -18.08 1.42
N HIS A 113 -17.73 -19.31 1.44
CA HIS A 113 -17.13 -20.39 2.21
C HIS A 113 -15.66 -20.61 1.83
N GLY A 114 -14.74 -20.41 2.79
CA GLY A 114 -13.29 -20.50 2.57
C GLY A 114 -12.68 -19.43 1.66
N ARG A 115 -13.42 -18.36 1.35
CA ARG A 115 -12.99 -17.28 0.44
C ARG A 115 -13.08 -15.92 1.10
N TYR A 116 -12.02 -15.13 1.00
CA TYR A 116 -11.87 -13.84 1.67
C TYR A 116 -11.60 -12.72 0.66
N SER A 117 -12.18 -11.56 0.91
CA SER A 117 -11.91 -10.33 0.16
C SER A 117 -11.49 -9.22 1.12
N GLY A 118 -10.61 -8.34 0.68
CA GLY A 118 -10.07 -7.27 1.52
C GLY A 118 -9.27 -6.27 0.68
N THR A 119 -8.81 -5.22 1.33
CA THR A 119 -8.02 -4.17 0.70
C THR A 119 -6.67 -4.04 1.40
N ILE A 120 -5.63 -3.74 0.64
CA ILE A 120 -4.32 -3.39 1.15
C ILE A 120 -3.98 -2.01 0.61
N GLU A 121 -3.85 -1.04 1.51
CA GLU A 121 -3.41 0.31 1.18
C GLU A 121 -1.94 0.46 1.52
N LEU A 122 -1.15 0.87 0.52
CA LEU A 122 0.28 1.09 0.64
C LEU A 122 0.61 2.55 0.32
N ILE A 123 1.63 3.08 0.98
CA ILE A 123 2.23 4.36 0.63
C ILE A 123 3.71 4.18 0.35
N ARG A 124 4.19 4.79 -0.73
CA ARG A 124 5.61 4.84 -1.07
C ARG A 124 6.32 5.89 -0.20
N GLU A 125 7.46 5.51 0.35
CA GLU A 125 8.36 6.39 1.10
C GLU A 125 9.46 6.96 0.20
#